data_AF-A1THV7-F1
#
_entry.id   AF-A1THV7-F1
#
_cell.length_a   1.000
_cell.length_b   1.000
_cell.length_c   1.000
_cell.angle_alpha   90.00
_cell.angle_beta   90.00
_cell.angle_gamma   90.00
#
_symmetry.space_group_name_H-M   'P 1'
#
loop_
_entity.id
_entity.type
_entity.pdbx_description
1 polymer ?
#
loop_
_entity_poly.entity_id
_entity_poly.type
_entity_poly.pdbx_seq_one_letter_code
_entity_poly.pdbx_strand_id
1 'polypeptide(L)'
;MTPEHLYKAVYELFAADDEASSRRILATVDSQWPAMHGRITTHDAETSRLASLAAVKVAEHGLAAQWRARALSRFAGTGWVEGVATRIMSDALVELARANDDYPQGQFLDVMVPAPSALAVLDEIEPFTVGDGSGINLSRSSPSPALLARFLHEKRGFFLLVGGDYSAALESYRRALDLPDLNLRGHLKVRLGIALVEYVSAVKSGEHVDGHPTSALVAEAEASNDVGLTDLINIGRFNAGEIDAGTLRVKPYEVL
;
A
#
# COMPACT_ATOMS: atom_id res chain seq x y z
N MET A 1 22.33 13.55 -15.97
CA MET A 1 21.97 12.12 -16.13
C MET A 1 20.78 12.02 -17.08
N THR A 2 20.65 10.95 -17.90
CA THR A 2 19.43 10.72 -18.70
C THR A 2 18.26 10.35 -17.76
N PRO A 3 16.99 10.53 -18.16
CA PRO A 3 15.85 10.15 -17.32
C PRO A 3 15.87 8.68 -16.90
N GLU A 4 16.21 7.78 -17.82
CA GLU A 4 16.30 6.33 -17.57
C GLU A 4 17.39 5.98 -16.55
N HIS A 5 18.59 6.54 -16.70
CA HIS A 5 19.69 6.29 -15.75
C HIS A 5 19.36 6.83 -14.36
N LEU A 6 18.70 7.98 -14.26
CA LEU A 6 18.26 8.53 -12.98
C LEU A 6 17.21 7.66 -12.31
N TYR A 7 16.18 7.27 -13.06
CA TYR A 7 15.16 6.36 -12.58
C TYR A 7 15.77 5.06 -12.07
N LYS A 8 16.66 4.44 -12.85
CA LYS A 8 17.32 3.18 -12.45
C LYS A 8 18.10 3.35 -11.13
N ALA A 9 18.90 4.40 -10.99
CA ALA A 9 19.64 4.67 -9.76
C ALA A 9 18.72 4.88 -8.54
N VAL A 10 17.61 5.61 -8.73
CA VAL A 10 16.62 5.85 -7.67
C VAL A 10 15.86 4.57 -7.32
N TYR A 11 15.50 3.77 -8.32
CA TYR A 11 14.81 2.50 -8.13
C TYR A 11 15.66 1.50 -7.36
N GLU A 12 16.95 1.38 -7.69
CA GLU A 12 17.89 0.52 -6.97
C GLU A 12 18.05 0.94 -5.50
N LEU A 13 18.14 2.24 -5.22
CA LEU A 13 18.15 2.74 -3.84
C LEU A 13 16.83 2.46 -3.13
N PHE A 14 15.70 2.61 -3.83
CA PHE A 14 14.38 2.40 -3.22
C PHE A 14 14.17 0.94 -2.81
N ALA A 15 14.73 0.00 -3.58
CA ALA A 15 14.67 -1.44 -3.31
C ALA A 15 15.43 -1.86 -2.04
N ALA A 16 16.37 -1.06 -1.54
CA ALA A 16 17.09 -1.35 -0.30
C ALA A 16 16.22 -1.18 0.97
N ASP A 17 15.11 -0.45 0.85
CA ASP A 17 14.08 -0.29 1.89
C ASP A 17 14.58 0.22 3.25
N ASP A 18 15.61 1.07 3.26
CA ASP A 18 16.16 1.66 4.48
C ASP A 18 16.13 3.20 4.47
N GLU A 19 16.25 3.80 5.67
CA GLU A 19 16.20 5.26 5.84
C GLU A 19 17.38 5.96 5.14
N ALA A 20 18.58 5.40 5.20
CA ALA A 20 19.77 6.02 4.59
C ALA A 20 19.64 6.06 3.06
N SER A 21 19.15 4.99 2.45
CA SER A 21 18.81 4.94 1.03
C SER A 21 17.70 5.93 0.68
N SER A 22 16.69 6.09 1.52
CA SER A 22 15.63 7.10 1.33
C SER A 22 16.20 8.52 1.32
N ARG A 23 17.10 8.87 2.25
CA ARG A 23 17.80 10.18 2.25
C ARG A 23 18.66 10.37 0.99
N ARG A 24 19.35 9.31 0.53
CA ARG A 24 20.14 9.35 -0.71
C ARG A 24 19.29 9.57 -1.95
N ILE A 25 18.09 8.98 -2.02
CA ILE A 25 17.13 9.25 -3.10
C ILE A 25 16.80 10.74 -3.14
N LEU A 26 16.41 11.32 -1.99
CA LEU A 26 16.02 12.73 -1.93
C LEU A 26 17.16 13.65 -2.37
N ALA A 27 18.38 13.44 -1.85
CA ALA A 27 19.55 14.21 -2.25
C ALA A 27 19.86 14.06 -3.76
N THR A 28 19.73 12.84 -4.30
CA THR A 28 19.98 12.57 -5.72
C THR A 28 18.96 13.29 -6.60
N VAL A 29 17.66 13.13 -6.31
CA VAL A 29 16.59 13.69 -7.13
C VAL A 29 16.56 15.22 -7.03
N ASP A 30 16.82 15.79 -5.85
CA ASP A 30 16.93 17.24 -5.67
C ASP A 30 18.07 17.83 -6.52
N SER A 31 19.25 17.20 -6.52
CA SER A 31 20.38 17.62 -7.38
C SER A 31 20.07 17.57 -8.89
N GLN A 32 19.15 16.68 -9.29
CA GLN A 32 18.75 16.51 -10.70
C GLN A 32 17.52 17.34 -11.06
N TRP A 33 16.85 18.00 -10.09
CA TRP A 33 15.62 18.74 -10.33
C TRP A 33 15.74 19.80 -11.44
N PRO A 34 16.81 20.62 -11.55
CA PRO A 34 16.95 21.58 -12.64
C PRO A 34 16.86 20.93 -14.03
N ALA A 35 17.39 19.72 -14.19
CA ALA A 35 17.32 18.97 -15.44
C ALA A 35 15.95 18.31 -15.65
N MET A 36 15.27 17.89 -14.58
CA MET A 36 13.95 17.25 -14.62
C MET A 36 12.81 18.24 -14.85
N HIS A 37 12.93 19.48 -14.37
CA HIS A 37 11.82 20.44 -14.29
C HIS A 37 11.18 20.73 -15.66
N GLY A 38 12.00 20.86 -16.71
CA GLY A 38 11.54 21.11 -18.08
C GLY A 38 11.17 19.86 -18.88
N ARG A 39 11.23 18.67 -18.29
CA ARG A 39 10.97 17.39 -18.97
C ARG A 39 9.69 16.74 -18.45
N ILE A 40 8.90 16.23 -19.38
CA ILE A 40 7.74 15.39 -19.11
C ILE A 40 8.05 14.03 -19.71
N THR A 41 8.51 13.11 -18.87
CA THR A 41 8.80 11.72 -19.26
C THR A 41 8.27 10.78 -18.20
N THR A 42 7.97 9.56 -18.61
CA THR A 42 7.51 8.49 -17.74
C THR A 42 8.51 8.19 -16.61
N HIS A 43 9.81 8.20 -16.94
CA HIS A 43 10.89 8.00 -15.98
C HIS A 43 10.96 9.13 -14.95
N ASP A 44 10.84 10.39 -15.37
CA ASP A 44 10.82 11.53 -14.44
C ASP A 44 9.55 11.51 -13.55
N ALA A 45 8.42 11.01 -14.09
CA ALA A 45 7.18 10.82 -13.33
C ALA A 45 7.36 9.81 -12.20
N GLU A 46 7.87 8.63 -12.53
CA GLU A 46 8.11 7.56 -11.55
C GLU A 46 9.22 7.93 -10.56
N THR A 47 10.28 8.58 -11.02
CA THR A 47 11.33 9.13 -10.13
C THR A 47 10.74 10.09 -9.10
N SER A 48 9.81 10.96 -9.53
CA SER A 48 9.12 11.88 -8.61
C SER A 48 8.23 11.13 -7.61
N ARG A 49 7.56 10.04 -8.03
CA ARG A 49 6.78 9.18 -7.13
C ARG A 49 7.66 8.51 -6.08
N LEU A 50 8.79 7.93 -6.50
CA LEU A 50 9.74 7.30 -5.59
C LEU A 50 10.36 8.32 -4.61
N ALA A 51 10.66 9.54 -5.06
CA ALA A 51 11.12 10.62 -4.18
C ALA A 51 10.05 11.01 -3.15
N SER A 52 8.77 11.06 -3.55
CA SER A 52 7.67 11.26 -2.60
C SER A 52 7.64 10.17 -1.52
N LEU A 53 7.73 8.91 -1.91
CA LEU A 53 7.71 7.80 -0.95
C LEU A 53 8.93 7.81 -0.04
N ALA A 54 10.12 8.11 -0.57
CA ALA A 54 11.33 8.31 0.22
C ALA A 54 11.17 9.44 1.26
N ALA A 55 10.54 10.56 0.89
CA ALA A 55 10.25 11.67 1.79
C ALA A 55 9.30 11.26 2.93
N VAL A 56 8.28 10.44 2.65
CA VAL A 56 7.40 9.88 3.70
C VAL A 56 8.21 9.02 4.67
N LYS A 57 9.09 8.14 4.18
CA LYS A 57 9.91 7.25 5.02
C LYS A 57 10.82 7.98 6.01
N VAL A 58 11.26 9.21 5.68
CA VAL A 58 12.11 10.03 6.55
C VAL A 58 11.31 11.14 7.28
N ALA A 59 9.99 11.04 7.31
CA ALA A 59 9.06 11.99 7.93
C ALA A 59 9.15 13.44 7.39
N GLU A 60 9.57 13.63 6.14
CA GLU A 60 9.60 14.94 5.46
C GLU A 60 8.30 15.20 4.69
N HIS A 61 7.17 15.27 5.41
CA HIS A 61 5.82 15.32 4.81
C HIS A 61 5.59 16.50 3.84
N GLY A 62 6.18 17.67 4.11
CA GLY A 62 6.12 18.82 3.22
C GLY A 62 6.83 18.56 1.89
N LEU A 63 8.01 17.94 1.93
CA LEU A 63 8.75 17.54 0.74
C LEU A 63 8.02 16.42 0.00
N ALA A 64 7.41 15.48 0.71
CA ALA A 64 6.57 14.45 0.12
C ALA A 64 5.40 15.05 -0.67
N ALA A 65 4.70 16.06 -0.14
CA ALA A 65 3.62 16.76 -0.85
C ALA A 65 4.13 17.42 -2.14
N GLN A 66 5.30 18.06 -2.10
CA GLN A 66 5.92 18.66 -3.28
C GLN A 66 6.24 17.63 -4.37
N TRP A 67 6.85 16.50 -4.00
CA TRP A 67 7.16 15.44 -4.96
C TRP A 67 5.91 14.73 -5.50
N ARG A 68 4.85 14.58 -4.70
CA ARG A 68 3.55 14.08 -5.18
C ARG A 68 2.96 14.97 -6.27
N ALA A 69 2.97 16.28 -6.06
CA ALA A 69 2.47 17.22 -7.06
C ALA A 69 3.28 17.14 -8.37
N ARG A 70 4.61 17.02 -8.25
CA ARG A 70 5.53 16.84 -9.39
C ARG A 70 5.32 15.52 -10.13
N ALA A 71 4.98 14.44 -9.42
CA ALA A 71 4.65 13.15 -10.01
C ALA A 71 3.32 13.23 -10.75
N LEU A 72 2.27 13.75 -10.10
CA LEU A 72 0.93 13.88 -10.68
C LEU A 72 0.94 14.69 -11.99
N SER A 73 1.61 15.85 -12.00
CA SER A 73 1.70 16.67 -13.21
C SER A 73 2.35 15.91 -14.38
N ARG A 74 3.33 15.04 -14.09
CA ARG A 74 4.01 14.24 -15.10
C ARG A 74 3.20 13.03 -15.53
N PHE A 75 2.52 12.33 -14.62
CA PHE A 75 1.59 11.25 -14.98
C PHE A 75 0.51 11.74 -15.93
N ALA A 76 -0.09 12.90 -15.63
CA ALA A 76 -1.04 13.56 -16.53
C ALA A 76 -0.38 13.91 -17.87
N GLY A 77 0.81 14.53 -17.84
CA GLY A 77 1.53 14.93 -19.06
C GLY A 77 2.01 13.77 -19.95
N THR A 78 2.23 12.58 -19.39
CA THR A 78 2.61 11.39 -20.17
C THR A 78 1.42 10.51 -20.57
N GLY A 79 0.20 10.83 -20.09
CA GLY A 79 -0.97 9.95 -20.24
C GLY A 79 -0.85 8.65 -19.44
N TRP A 80 -0.05 8.62 -18.37
CA TRP A 80 0.10 7.43 -17.54
C TRP A 80 -1.02 7.36 -16.50
N VAL A 81 -2.16 6.82 -16.93
CA VAL A 81 -3.40 6.79 -16.13
C VAL A 81 -3.24 6.01 -14.83
N GLU A 82 -2.43 4.95 -14.83
CA GLU A 82 -2.15 4.17 -13.63
C GLU A 82 -1.36 4.97 -12.59
N GLY A 83 -0.46 5.84 -13.04
CA GLY A 83 0.22 6.79 -12.18
C GLY A 83 -0.76 7.75 -11.49
N VAL A 84 -1.76 8.25 -12.23
CA VAL A 84 -2.84 9.08 -11.65
C VAL A 84 -3.65 8.29 -10.62
N ALA A 85 -4.02 7.05 -10.92
CA ALA A 85 -4.75 6.19 -9.99
C ALA A 85 -3.98 5.92 -8.68
N THR A 86 -2.65 5.72 -8.72
CA THR A 86 -1.86 5.58 -7.48
C THR A 86 -1.87 6.84 -6.62
N ARG A 87 -2.03 8.02 -7.23
CA ARG A 87 -2.16 9.28 -6.50
C ARG A 87 -3.52 9.35 -5.78
N ILE A 88 -4.60 8.96 -6.44
CA ILE A 88 -5.94 8.88 -5.84
C ILE A 88 -5.91 7.92 -4.64
N MET A 89 -5.23 6.79 -4.79
CA MET A 89 -5.09 5.81 -3.70
C MET A 89 -4.38 6.40 -2.49
N SER A 90 -3.33 7.19 -2.74
CA SER A 90 -2.61 7.90 -1.68
C SER A 90 -3.51 8.93 -0.97
N ASP A 91 -4.47 9.56 -1.68
CA ASP A 91 -5.44 10.45 -1.04
C ASP A 91 -6.42 9.68 -0.16
N ALA A 92 -6.90 8.52 -0.61
CA ALA A 92 -7.75 7.65 0.21
C ALA A 92 -7.07 7.28 1.54
N LEU A 93 -5.77 6.92 1.51
CA LEU A 93 -5.02 6.61 2.73
C LEU A 93 -4.81 7.84 3.62
N VAL A 94 -4.60 9.03 3.04
CA VAL A 94 -4.50 10.29 3.79
C VAL A 94 -5.82 10.62 4.48
N GLU A 95 -6.96 10.42 3.82
CA GLU A 95 -8.27 10.62 4.46
C GLU A 95 -8.47 9.67 5.64
N LEU A 96 -8.08 8.40 5.50
CA LEU A 96 -8.12 7.46 6.62
C LEU A 96 -7.19 7.88 7.76
N ALA A 97 -5.96 8.28 7.46
CA ALA A 97 -4.98 8.72 8.46
C ALA A 97 -5.48 9.95 9.24
N ARG A 98 -6.11 10.91 8.56
CA ARG A 98 -6.73 12.08 9.21
C ARG A 98 -7.86 11.70 10.15
N ALA A 99 -8.67 10.70 9.79
CA ALA A 99 -9.73 10.21 10.65
C ALA A 99 -9.20 9.46 11.89
N ASN A 100 -7.93 9.08 11.88
CA ASN A 100 -7.29 8.22 12.89
C ASN A 100 -6.07 8.91 13.55
N ASP A 101 -6.17 10.22 13.83
CA ASP A 101 -5.18 11.05 14.56
C ASP A 101 -3.71 10.69 14.25
N ASP A 102 -3.39 10.54 12.96
CA ASP A 102 -2.07 10.21 12.42
C ASP A 102 -1.44 8.87 12.87
N TYR A 103 -2.23 7.89 13.34
CA TYR A 103 -1.95 6.43 13.53
C TYR A 103 -1.17 5.86 14.74
N PRO A 104 -0.16 6.49 15.41
CA PRO A 104 0.48 5.89 16.58
C PRO A 104 -0.49 5.50 17.69
N GLN A 105 -1.62 6.23 17.82
CA GLN A 105 -2.68 5.92 18.77
C GLN A 105 -3.78 5.02 18.18
N GLY A 106 -3.91 4.95 16.86
CA GLY A 106 -4.97 4.25 16.11
C GLY A 106 -4.52 3.00 15.35
N GLN A 107 -3.43 2.33 15.75
CA GLN A 107 -2.87 1.20 14.99
C GLN A 107 -3.61 -0.13 15.16
N PHE A 108 -4.62 -0.19 16.03
CA PHE A 108 -5.37 -1.42 16.33
C PHE A 108 -6.83 -1.30 15.87
N LEU A 109 -7.40 -2.39 15.36
CA LEU A 109 -8.74 -2.39 14.78
C LEU A 109 -9.85 -2.01 15.77
N ASP A 110 -9.63 -2.23 17.07
CA ASP A 110 -10.60 -1.87 18.13
C ASP A 110 -10.71 -0.36 18.39
N VAL A 111 -9.69 0.41 18.02
CA VAL A 111 -9.65 1.88 18.20
C VAL A 111 -9.76 2.65 16.90
N MET A 112 -9.64 1.99 15.75
CA MET A 112 -9.72 2.64 14.45
C MET A 112 -11.12 3.15 14.14
N VAL A 113 -11.18 4.36 13.60
CA VAL A 113 -12.40 5.04 13.20
C VAL A 113 -12.62 4.84 11.69
N PRO A 114 -13.82 4.42 11.26
CA PRO A 114 -14.17 4.35 9.84
C PRO A 114 -14.07 5.72 9.17
N ALA A 115 -13.58 5.74 7.93
CA ALA A 115 -13.52 6.95 7.10
C ALA A 115 -14.30 6.74 5.79
N PRO A 116 -15.62 6.98 5.77
CA PRO A 116 -16.43 6.82 4.54
C PRO A 116 -15.91 7.65 3.35
N SER A 117 -15.32 8.82 3.61
CA SER A 117 -14.65 9.63 2.59
C SER A 117 -13.45 8.92 1.95
N ALA A 118 -12.66 8.18 2.74
CA ALA A 118 -11.54 7.41 2.22
C ALA A 118 -12.00 6.32 1.24
N LEU A 119 -13.10 5.63 1.57
CA LEU A 119 -13.71 4.63 0.70
C LEU A 119 -14.24 5.25 -0.59
N ALA A 120 -14.95 6.39 -0.50
CA ALA A 120 -15.45 7.11 -1.66
C ALA A 120 -14.32 7.56 -2.60
N VAL A 121 -13.19 8.04 -2.06
CA VAL A 121 -12.00 8.38 -2.86
C VAL A 121 -11.37 7.14 -3.50
N LEU A 122 -11.33 6.02 -2.77
CA LEU A 122 -10.79 4.76 -3.27
C LEU A 122 -11.61 4.21 -4.45
N ASP A 123 -12.93 4.37 -4.43
CA ASP A 123 -13.81 3.88 -5.50
C ASP A 123 -13.57 4.57 -6.85
N GLU A 124 -13.04 5.80 -6.85
CA GLU A 124 -12.63 6.52 -8.06
C GLU A 124 -11.47 5.84 -8.82
N ILE A 125 -10.81 4.82 -8.23
CA ILE A 125 -9.75 4.06 -8.90
C ILE A 125 -10.31 2.97 -9.83
N GLU A 126 -11.53 2.50 -9.60
CA GLU A 126 -12.11 1.37 -10.33
C GLU A 126 -12.08 1.51 -11.86
N PRO A 127 -12.34 2.68 -12.47
CA PRO A 127 -12.21 2.85 -13.92
C PRO A 127 -10.80 2.55 -14.47
N PHE A 128 -9.76 2.70 -13.65
CA PHE A 128 -8.37 2.48 -14.02
C PHE A 128 -7.91 1.01 -13.88
N THR A 129 -8.75 0.13 -13.34
CA THR A 129 -8.40 -1.29 -13.10
C THR A 129 -8.93 -2.25 -14.15
N VAL A 130 -9.91 -1.82 -14.96
CA VAL A 130 -10.62 -2.68 -15.93
C VAL A 130 -10.25 -2.41 -17.39
N GLY A 131 -9.63 -1.27 -17.70
CA GLY A 131 -9.24 -0.91 -19.06
C GLY A 131 -7.90 -1.50 -19.51
N ASP A 132 -7.55 -1.27 -20.78
CA ASP A 132 -6.25 -1.68 -21.38
C ASP A 132 -5.03 -1.01 -20.72
N GLY A 133 -5.26 -0.03 -19.84
CA GLY A 133 -4.22 0.76 -19.20
C GLY A 133 -3.54 1.74 -20.17
N SER A 134 -2.43 2.34 -19.74
CA SER A 134 -1.60 3.19 -20.60
C SER A 134 -0.60 2.39 -21.44
N GLY A 135 -0.45 1.08 -21.19
CA GLY A 135 0.59 0.24 -21.79
C GLY A 135 2.01 0.55 -21.31
N ILE A 136 2.16 1.43 -20.32
CA ILE A 136 3.44 1.87 -19.78
C ILE A 136 3.88 0.93 -18.65
N ASN A 137 5.07 0.34 -18.79
CA ASN A 137 5.68 -0.50 -17.76
C ASN A 137 7.18 -0.23 -17.66
N LEU A 138 7.62 0.39 -16.56
CA LEU A 138 9.03 0.67 -16.30
C LEU A 138 9.71 -0.36 -15.39
N SER A 139 8.95 -1.01 -14.51
CA SER A 139 9.42 -2.07 -13.61
C SER A 139 8.24 -2.82 -13.01
N ARG A 140 8.53 -3.94 -12.33
CA ARG A 140 7.55 -4.71 -11.56
C ARG A 140 6.87 -3.91 -10.44
N SER A 141 7.48 -2.82 -9.98
CA SER A 141 6.92 -1.97 -8.91
C SER A 141 6.16 -0.76 -9.44
N SER A 142 6.25 -0.51 -10.76
CA SER A 142 5.62 0.64 -11.37
C SER A 142 4.10 0.43 -11.45
N PRO A 143 3.32 1.53 -11.41
CA PRO A 143 1.87 1.45 -11.53
C PRO A 143 1.44 0.66 -12.78
N SER A 144 0.53 -0.29 -12.60
CA SER A 144 -0.09 -1.08 -13.67
C SER A 144 -1.55 -1.39 -13.33
N PRO A 145 -2.41 -1.73 -14.30
CA PRO A 145 -3.82 -2.02 -14.04
C PRO A 145 -4.00 -3.19 -13.06
N ALA A 146 -3.22 -4.27 -13.23
CA ALA A 146 -3.25 -5.42 -12.33
C ALA A 146 -2.81 -5.07 -10.89
N LEU A 147 -1.76 -4.27 -10.75
CA LEU A 147 -1.30 -3.81 -9.44
C LEU A 147 -2.35 -2.91 -8.76
N LEU A 148 -2.98 -2.03 -9.54
CA LEU A 148 -4.07 -1.17 -9.07
C LEU A 148 -5.31 -1.95 -8.67
N ALA A 149 -5.72 -2.94 -9.47
CA ALA A 149 -6.85 -3.82 -9.15
C ALA A 149 -6.61 -4.52 -7.81
N ARG A 150 -5.40 -5.04 -7.60
CA ARG A 150 -5.04 -5.69 -6.34
C ARG A 150 -5.11 -4.70 -5.19
N PHE A 151 -4.46 -3.55 -5.32
CA PHE A 151 -4.45 -2.55 -4.26
C PHE A 151 -5.83 -1.98 -3.97
N LEU A 152 -6.68 -1.77 -4.98
CA LEU A 152 -8.07 -1.37 -4.81
C LEU A 152 -8.79 -2.36 -3.91
N HIS A 153 -8.74 -3.65 -4.24
CA HIS A 153 -9.46 -4.68 -3.51
C HIS A 153 -8.88 -4.95 -2.12
N GLU A 154 -7.54 -4.92 -1.95
CA GLU A 154 -6.88 -4.98 -0.64
C GLU A 154 -7.32 -3.84 0.28
N LYS A 155 -7.24 -2.59 -0.22
CA LYS A 155 -7.56 -1.40 0.56
C LYS A 155 -9.05 -1.27 0.84
N ARG A 156 -9.90 -1.65 -0.13
CA ARG A 156 -11.35 -1.68 0.03
C ARG A 156 -11.73 -2.69 1.10
N GLY A 157 -11.15 -3.90 1.06
CA GLY A 157 -11.32 -4.92 2.10
C GLY A 157 -10.95 -4.41 3.49
N PHE A 158 -9.81 -3.73 3.60
CA PHE A 158 -9.37 -3.12 4.85
C PHE A 158 -10.31 -2.01 5.34
N PHE A 159 -10.71 -1.06 4.49
CA PHE A 159 -11.58 0.04 4.89
C PHE A 159 -12.96 -0.46 5.33
N LEU A 160 -13.48 -1.47 4.65
CA LEU A 160 -14.74 -2.13 5.00
C LEU A 160 -14.63 -2.90 6.32
N LEU A 161 -13.50 -3.56 6.58
CA LEU A 161 -13.20 -4.19 7.87
C LEU A 161 -13.24 -3.18 9.01
N VAL A 162 -12.58 -2.03 8.85
CA VAL A 162 -12.62 -0.94 9.85
C VAL A 162 -14.06 -0.43 10.01
N GLY A 163 -14.81 -0.33 8.92
CA GLY A 163 -16.23 0.04 8.91
C GLY A 163 -17.19 -0.98 9.53
N GLY A 164 -16.73 -2.19 9.85
CA GLY A 164 -17.55 -3.27 10.37
C GLY A 164 -18.38 -4.02 9.32
N ASP A 165 -18.19 -3.74 8.03
CA ASP A 165 -18.84 -4.47 6.93
C ASP A 165 -18.00 -5.69 6.54
N TYR A 166 -18.04 -6.71 7.40
CA TYR A 166 -17.20 -7.90 7.26
C TYR A 166 -17.51 -8.71 6.00
N SER A 167 -18.78 -8.72 5.55
CA SER A 167 -19.17 -9.45 4.36
C SER A 167 -18.56 -8.82 3.10
N ALA A 168 -18.71 -7.50 2.94
CA ALA A 168 -18.11 -6.79 1.80
C ALA A 168 -16.57 -6.75 1.89
N ALA A 169 -16.01 -6.72 3.10
CA ALA A 169 -14.58 -6.83 3.31
C ALA A 169 -14.02 -8.17 2.80
N LEU A 170 -14.64 -9.30 3.16
CA LEU A 170 -14.27 -10.63 2.67
C LEU A 170 -14.39 -10.73 1.15
N GLU A 171 -15.47 -10.22 0.58
CA GLU A 171 -15.65 -10.22 -0.87
C GLU A 171 -14.53 -9.43 -1.56
N SER A 172 -14.19 -8.25 -1.04
CA SER A 172 -13.10 -7.44 -1.58
C SER A 172 -11.76 -8.17 -1.51
N TYR A 173 -11.40 -8.78 -0.38
CA TYR A 173 -10.16 -9.55 -0.30
C TYR A 173 -10.15 -10.78 -1.22
N ARG A 174 -11.28 -11.48 -1.39
CA ARG A 174 -11.37 -12.59 -2.35
C ARG A 174 -11.12 -12.12 -3.78
N ARG A 175 -11.71 -11.00 -4.18
CA ARG A 175 -11.41 -10.38 -5.49
C ARG A 175 -9.93 -10.02 -5.64
N ALA A 176 -9.27 -9.56 -4.58
CA ALA A 176 -7.82 -9.32 -4.61
C ALA A 176 -7.02 -10.62 -4.80
N LEU A 177 -7.47 -11.73 -4.20
CA LEU A 177 -6.83 -13.05 -4.27
C LEU A 177 -6.98 -13.71 -5.64
N ASP A 178 -8.10 -13.45 -6.32
CA ASP A 178 -8.43 -14.02 -7.63
C ASP A 178 -7.70 -13.33 -8.81
N LEU A 179 -6.97 -12.24 -8.55
CA LEU A 179 -6.21 -11.55 -9.58
C LEU A 179 -5.00 -12.37 -10.07
N PRO A 180 -4.69 -12.33 -11.36
CA PRO A 180 -3.48 -12.99 -11.87
C PRO A 180 -2.22 -12.31 -11.32
N ASP A 181 -1.13 -13.07 -11.24
CA ASP A 181 0.23 -12.58 -10.96
C ASP A 181 0.45 -11.91 -9.59
N LEU A 182 -0.28 -12.36 -8.54
CA LEU A 182 0.07 -12.02 -7.17
C LEU A 182 1.46 -12.55 -6.82
N ASN A 183 2.38 -11.65 -6.50
CA ASN A 183 3.61 -12.05 -5.82
C ASN A 183 3.30 -12.61 -4.42
N LEU A 184 4.24 -13.38 -3.87
CA LEU A 184 4.10 -14.04 -2.57
C LEU A 184 3.62 -13.08 -1.47
N ARG A 185 4.22 -11.88 -1.41
CA ARG A 185 3.83 -10.82 -0.46
C ARG A 185 2.35 -10.44 -0.58
N GLY A 186 1.87 -10.15 -1.78
CA GLY A 186 0.47 -9.80 -2.01
C GLY A 186 -0.47 -10.95 -1.63
N HIS A 187 -0.12 -12.17 -2.03
CA HIS A 187 -0.90 -13.36 -1.71
C HIS A 187 -1.03 -13.60 -0.19
N LEU A 188 0.08 -13.56 0.54
CA LEU A 188 0.10 -13.71 2.00
C LEU A 188 -0.68 -12.59 2.68
N LYS A 189 -0.47 -11.34 2.25
CA LYS A 189 -1.15 -10.18 2.84
C LYS A 189 -2.67 -10.25 2.68
N VAL A 190 -3.17 -10.64 1.51
CA VAL A 190 -4.61 -10.82 1.27
C VAL A 190 -5.17 -11.94 2.14
N ARG A 191 -4.49 -13.09 2.23
CA ARG A 191 -4.91 -14.22 3.09
C ARG A 191 -4.92 -13.85 4.57
N LEU A 192 -3.93 -13.08 5.02
CA LEU A 192 -3.89 -12.54 6.37
C LEU A 192 -5.02 -11.53 6.62
N GLY A 193 -5.37 -10.71 5.63
CA GLY A 193 -6.54 -9.83 5.66
C GLY A 193 -7.86 -10.60 5.80
N ILE A 194 -8.06 -11.65 5.01
CA ILE A 194 -9.23 -12.55 5.11
C ILE A 194 -9.34 -13.13 6.52
N ALA A 195 -8.25 -13.72 7.01
CA ALA A 195 -8.19 -14.30 8.35
C ALA A 195 -8.58 -13.25 9.42
N LEU A 196 -8.05 -12.03 9.30
CA LEU A 196 -8.38 -10.97 10.23
C LEU A 196 -9.87 -10.59 10.22
N VAL A 197 -10.51 -10.55 9.04
CA VAL A 197 -11.95 -10.29 8.94
C VAL A 197 -12.76 -11.40 9.60
N GLU A 198 -12.42 -12.66 9.34
CA GLU A 198 -13.09 -13.84 9.93
C GLU A 198 -13.00 -13.80 11.46
N TYR A 199 -11.81 -13.54 12.00
CA TYR A 199 -11.58 -13.40 13.43
C TYR A 199 -12.43 -12.28 14.06
N VAL A 200 -12.32 -11.06 13.53
CA VAL A 200 -13.02 -9.90 14.10
C VAL A 200 -14.53 -10.09 14.03
N SER A 201 -15.05 -10.63 12.92
CA SER A 201 -16.47 -10.93 12.75
C SER A 201 -16.97 -11.92 13.80
N ALA A 202 -16.22 -13.01 14.03
CA ALA A 202 -16.58 -14.03 15.01
C ALA A 202 -16.57 -13.48 16.44
N VAL A 203 -15.50 -12.79 16.85
CA VAL A 203 -15.39 -12.19 18.19
C VAL A 203 -16.52 -11.18 18.44
N LYS A 204 -16.83 -10.33 17.46
CA LYS A 204 -17.94 -9.36 17.56
C LYS A 204 -19.31 -10.02 17.63
N SER A 205 -19.45 -11.24 17.11
CA SER A 205 -20.67 -12.05 17.18
C SER A 205 -20.74 -12.91 18.45
N GLY A 206 -19.70 -12.86 19.31
CA GLY A 206 -19.61 -13.67 20.52
C GLY A 206 -19.19 -15.12 20.27
N GLU A 207 -18.69 -15.43 19.06
CA GLU A 207 -18.18 -16.74 18.70
C GLU A 207 -16.72 -16.90 19.12
N HIS A 208 -16.34 -18.11 19.53
CA HIS A 208 -14.96 -18.47 19.79
C HIS A 208 -14.30 -18.97 18.51
N VAL A 209 -13.06 -18.55 18.26
CA VAL A 209 -12.30 -18.91 17.06
C VAL A 209 -11.13 -19.81 17.46
N ASP A 210 -11.31 -21.11 17.32
CA ASP A 210 -10.24 -22.09 17.51
C ASP A 210 -9.41 -22.28 16.24
N GLY A 211 -8.09 -22.41 16.37
CA GLY A 211 -7.22 -22.83 15.26
C GLY A 211 -7.08 -21.81 14.13
N HIS A 212 -7.04 -20.52 14.47
CA HIS A 212 -7.00 -19.44 13.49
C HIS A 212 -5.78 -19.53 12.54
N PRO A 213 -5.94 -19.33 11.22
CA PRO A 213 -4.88 -19.62 10.24
C PRO A 213 -3.69 -18.64 10.27
N THR A 214 -3.75 -17.54 11.03
CA THR A 214 -2.68 -16.53 11.09
C THR A 214 -1.31 -17.14 11.41
N SER A 215 -1.20 -18.01 12.41
CA SER A 215 0.09 -18.62 12.80
C SER A 215 0.67 -19.48 11.67
N ALA A 216 -0.16 -20.21 10.95
CA ALA A 216 0.27 -21.01 9.80
C ALA A 216 0.73 -20.14 8.62
N LEU A 217 0.01 -19.04 8.35
CA LEU A 217 0.38 -18.06 7.32
C LEU A 217 1.70 -17.34 7.64
N VAL A 218 1.94 -17.05 8.92
CA VAL A 218 3.21 -16.48 9.39
C VAL A 218 4.36 -17.47 9.19
N ALA A 219 4.16 -18.74 9.56
CA ALA A 219 5.17 -19.78 9.33
C ALA A 219 5.48 -19.97 7.83
N GLU A 220 4.47 -19.88 6.96
CA GLU A 220 4.65 -19.88 5.49
C GLU A 220 5.51 -18.69 5.04
N ALA A 221 5.23 -17.49 5.54
CA ALA A 221 6.01 -16.29 5.25
C ALA A 221 7.47 -16.41 5.71
N GLU A 222 7.70 -16.92 6.92
CA GLU A 222 9.04 -17.14 7.47
C GLU A 222 9.85 -18.16 6.65
N ALA A 223 9.20 -19.25 6.23
CA ALA A 223 9.85 -20.30 5.44
C ALA A 223 10.35 -19.81 4.07
N SER A 224 9.79 -18.72 3.54
CA SER A 224 10.20 -18.15 2.26
C SER A 224 11.59 -17.50 2.29
N ASN A 225 12.08 -17.09 3.47
CA ASN A 225 13.30 -16.28 3.63
C ASN A 225 13.31 -14.98 2.81
N ASP A 226 12.14 -14.46 2.42
CA ASP A 226 12.02 -13.18 1.72
C ASP A 226 12.11 -12.02 2.72
N VAL A 227 13.22 -11.28 2.68
CA VAL A 227 13.45 -10.10 3.52
C VAL A 227 12.35 -9.04 3.36
N GLY A 228 11.71 -9.00 2.19
CA GLY A 228 10.59 -8.11 1.89
C GLY A 228 9.28 -8.51 2.56
N LEU A 229 9.25 -9.53 3.44
CA LEU A 229 8.09 -9.92 4.25
C LEU A 229 8.26 -9.62 5.75
N THR A 230 9.38 -9.02 6.16
CA THR A 230 9.73 -8.83 7.58
C THR A 230 8.63 -8.10 8.38
N ASP A 231 8.08 -7.03 7.83
CA ASP A 231 6.97 -6.27 8.44
C ASP A 231 5.70 -7.11 8.57
N LEU A 232 5.34 -7.86 7.51
CA LEU A 232 4.16 -8.73 7.48
C LEU A 232 4.27 -9.85 8.52
N ILE A 233 5.46 -10.46 8.65
CA ILE A 233 5.77 -11.48 9.66
C ILE A 233 5.63 -10.88 11.06
N ASN A 234 6.21 -9.71 11.31
CA ASN A 234 6.16 -9.07 12.63
C ASN A 234 4.72 -8.73 13.04
N ILE A 235 3.92 -8.17 12.13
CA ILE A 235 2.49 -7.90 12.38
C ILE A 235 1.73 -9.20 12.59
N GLY A 236 1.97 -10.22 11.77
CA GLY A 236 1.29 -11.51 11.88
C GLY A 236 1.58 -12.24 13.19
N ARG A 237 2.82 -12.23 13.67
CA ARG A 237 3.19 -12.79 14.99
C ARG A 237 2.47 -12.07 16.13
N PHE A 238 2.44 -10.74 16.07
CA PHE A 238 1.73 -9.94 17.06
C PHE A 238 0.22 -10.29 17.05
N ASN A 239 -0.39 -10.30 15.87
CA ASN A 239 -1.81 -10.64 15.71
C ASN A 239 -2.12 -12.07 16.16
N ALA A 240 -1.27 -13.05 15.86
CA ALA A 240 -1.45 -14.42 16.33
C ALA A 240 -1.56 -14.49 17.86
N GLY A 241 -0.69 -13.78 18.59
CA GLY A 241 -0.74 -13.74 20.04
C GLY A 241 -1.99 -13.07 20.60
N GLU A 242 -2.46 -11.98 19.98
CA GLU A 242 -3.70 -11.30 20.38
C GLU A 242 -4.94 -12.13 20.06
N ILE A 243 -4.92 -12.85 18.93
CA ILE A 243 -5.98 -13.78 18.51
C ILE A 243 -6.10 -14.96 19.48
N ASP A 244 -4.97 -15.59 19.84
CA ASP A 244 -4.91 -16.67 20.83
C ASP A 244 -5.41 -16.20 22.21
N ALA A 245 -5.17 -14.93 22.54
CA ALA A 245 -5.67 -14.30 23.75
C ALA A 245 -7.15 -13.86 23.66
N GLY A 246 -7.78 -13.95 22.48
CA GLY A 246 -9.17 -13.56 22.26
C GLY A 246 -9.42 -12.05 22.30
N THR A 247 -8.43 -11.22 21.99
CA THR A 247 -8.54 -9.75 22.04
C THR A 247 -8.75 -9.12 20.66
N LEU A 248 -9.45 -7.98 20.61
CA LEU A 248 -9.58 -7.18 19.39
C LEU A 248 -8.40 -6.24 19.14
N ARG A 249 -7.32 -6.36 19.92
CA ARG A 249 -6.14 -5.50 19.83
C ARG A 249 -5.20 -5.96 18.70
N VAL A 250 -5.78 -6.23 17.54
CA VAL A 250 -5.08 -6.71 16.34
C VAL A 250 -4.78 -5.55 15.41
N LYS A 251 -3.65 -5.63 14.72
CA LYS A 251 -3.19 -4.61 13.75
C LYS A 251 -3.62 -4.98 12.33
N PRO A 252 -3.93 -4.01 11.46
CA PRO A 252 -4.10 -4.28 10.05
C PRO A 252 -2.76 -4.70 9.42
N TYR A 253 -2.82 -5.50 8.36
CA TYR A 253 -1.65 -5.86 7.53
C TYR A 253 -1.31 -4.79 6.48
N GLU A 254 -1.92 -3.62 6.60
CA GLU A 254 -1.67 -2.46 5.76
C GLU A 254 -0.60 -1.58 6.40
N VAL A 255 0.54 -1.45 5.72
CA VAL A 255 1.51 -0.38 6.01
C VAL A 255 0.99 0.88 5.33
N LEU A 256 0.53 1.84 6.12
CA LEU A 256 -0.01 3.13 5.67
C LEU A 256 1.08 4.21 5.62
#